data_AF-A0AAU2XMH8-F1
#
_entry.id   AF-A0AAU2XMH8-F1
#
_cell.length_a   1.000
_cell.length_b   1.000
_cell.length_c   1.000
_cell.angle_alpha   90.00
_cell.angle_beta   90.00
_cell.angle_gamma   90.00
#
_symmetry.space_group_name_H-M   'P 1'
#
loop_
_entity.id
_entity.type
_entity.pdbx_description
1 polymer ?
#
loop_
_entity_poly.entity_id
_entity_poly.type
_entity_poly.pdbx_seq_one_letter_code
_entity_poly.pdbx_strand_id
1 'polypeptide(L)'
;MNADLESAIDLAEDLFLGVGRTAEESDRSTFEDCAVRLESAALPPESAERLVHLAKVLLALRFEAVSLRVVRLALRQLEIAEAGPYAFGAEVWSDAAALLAEHEQLDQARSALVTGLGKARRGAGSLWPRILANLAAVNLRSGNTEDAGRWAELAEEALDALGDSWASDQAEKEEEAAVRLLVHWVRAAATTPHADAGDEAALASFTQAARQFSEVAGDSHSLSLNAAFDLALRAIRNADATGRPDQAARGREALEIIGLHVSATYGTEDPRALAVRAVLASAEFEATVAGSDPGRSSALAALEHIAGTTSALLGVDHPQSLATLDSRARIPADLPASLELPYHIDHFYLPQDTAARNEAKKEALRKEGSLVRLIAHGGASYLLEGANRFRPIMLEALDRHVHFEIIISNPWNSLGVFINKDLHPDIEVTADNIIEHIRNSKYYGETFVAVTEAYEELRATYGEAIELRLTPMDIPATTLLTSDGGFYEPYVTTDPEYRTSHGMKTFEVRFNRATRLYEDSLAGFATQWELASSLDHFREFEEQYQSRLRLLMTTLANDDK
;
A
#
# COMPACT_ATOMS: atom_id res chain seq x y z
N MET A 1 7.27 28.05 -32.58
CA MET A 1 6.55 27.22 -31.58
C MET A 1 6.84 25.74 -31.73
N ASN A 2 6.74 25.11 -32.92
CA ASN A 2 7.27 23.74 -33.11
C ASN A 2 8.76 23.60 -32.77
N ALA A 3 9.54 24.68 -32.92
CA ALA A 3 10.97 24.69 -32.56
C ALA A 3 11.25 24.32 -31.10
N ASP A 4 10.36 24.63 -30.14
CA ASP A 4 10.63 24.36 -28.72
C ASP A 4 10.42 22.88 -28.35
N LEU A 5 9.51 22.18 -29.05
CA LEU A 5 9.29 20.74 -28.85
C LEU A 5 10.34 19.90 -29.56
N GLU A 6 10.68 20.24 -30.81
CA GLU A 6 11.73 19.55 -31.56
C GLU A 6 13.08 19.69 -30.85
N SER A 7 13.45 20.90 -30.40
CA SER A 7 14.69 21.09 -29.65
C SER A 7 14.71 20.35 -28.31
N ALA A 8 13.56 20.10 -27.69
CA ALA A 8 13.48 19.30 -26.47
C ALA A 8 13.67 17.80 -26.75
N ILE A 9 13.13 17.32 -27.87
CA ILE A 9 13.32 15.93 -28.33
C ILE A 9 14.79 15.72 -28.71
N ASP A 10 15.35 16.59 -29.55
CA ASP A 10 16.76 16.52 -29.97
C ASP A 10 17.70 16.50 -28.75
N LEU A 11 17.47 17.39 -27.77
CA LEU A 11 18.26 17.42 -26.54
C LEU A 11 18.11 16.12 -25.72
N ALA A 12 16.90 15.58 -25.61
CA ALA A 12 16.65 14.35 -24.86
C ALA A 12 17.29 13.14 -25.56
N GLU A 13 17.21 13.06 -26.89
CA GLU A 13 17.84 12.00 -27.68
C GLU A 13 19.37 12.09 -27.63
N ASP A 14 19.94 13.30 -27.74
CA ASP A 14 21.38 13.53 -27.61
C ASP A 14 21.90 13.08 -26.25
N LEU A 15 21.16 13.37 -25.17
CA LEU A 15 21.49 12.91 -23.83
C LEU A 15 21.34 11.39 -23.69
N PHE A 16 20.33 10.79 -24.32
CA PHE A 16 20.10 9.35 -24.28
C PHE A 16 21.15 8.56 -25.07
N LEU A 17 21.60 9.09 -26.22
CA LEU A 17 22.62 8.49 -27.10
C LEU A 17 24.05 8.83 -26.69
N GLY A 18 24.24 9.82 -25.82
CA GLY A 18 25.53 10.29 -25.34
C GLY A 18 26.28 9.24 -24.52
N VAL A 19 27.19 8.49 -25.18
CA VAL A 19 28.07 7.52 -24.52
C VAL A 19 29.00 8.24 -23.53
N GLY A 20 28.67 8.18 -22.23
CA GLY A 20 29.56 8.55 -21.13
C GLY A 20 29.22 9.84 -20.37
N ARG A 21 28.07 10.48 -20.62
CA ARG A 21 27.61 11.61 -19.81
C ARG A 21 26.34 11.21 -19.04
N THR A 22 26.44 11.06 -17.73
CA THR A 22 25.28 10.89 -16.86
C THR A 22 24.50 12.19 -16.84
N ALA A 23 23.18 12.12 -17.02
CA ALA A 23 22.29 13.29 -16.94
C ALA A 23 22.52 14.03 -15.61
N GLU A 24 22.79 15.33 -15.70
CA GLU A 24 23.10 16.17 -14.53
C GLU A 24 21.82 16.82 -13.97
N GLU A 25 21.86 17.30 -12.72
CA GLU A 25 20.76 18.07 -12.10
C GLU A 25 20.36 19.31 -12.95
N SER A 26 21.33 19.87 -13.66
CA SER A 26 21.16 20.99 -14.59
C SER A 26 20.30 20.63 -15.82
N ASP A 27 20.41 19.39 -16.30
CA ASP A 27 19.58 18.87 -17.40
C ASP A 27 18.14 18.68 -16.94
N ARG A 28 17.94 18.16 -15.71
CA ARG A 28 16.60 18.03 -15.09
C ARG A 28 15.89 19.38 -15.01
N SER A 29 16.55 20.40 -14.48
CA SER A 29 15.99 21.76 -14.38
C SER A 29 15.64 22.32 -15.77
N THR A 30 16.45 22.03 -16.78
CA THR A 30 16.21 22.46 -18.17
C THR A 30 14.93 21.82 -18.73
N PHE A 31 14.70 20.53 -18.48
CA PHE A 31 13.48 19.84 -18.90
C PHE A 31 12.25 20.22 -18.08
N GLU A 32 12.41 20.57 -16.80
CA GLU A 32 11.32 21.13 -15.98
C GLU A 32 10.84 22.47 -16.56
N ASP A 33 11.75 23.38 -16.89
CA ASP A 33 11.44 24.65 -17.56
C ASP A 33 10.86 24.44 -18.96
N CYS A 34 11.33 23.42 -19.68
CA CYS A 34 10.75 23.03 -20.96
C CYS A 34 9.29 22.57 -20.81
N ALA A 35 8.99 21.68 -19.86
CA ALA A 35 7.64 21.19 -19.63
C ALA A 35 6.67 22.33 -19.25
N VAL A 36 7.09 23.29 -18.41
CA VAL A 36 6.29 24.49 -18.07
C VAL A 36 5.99 25.32 -19.32
N ARG A 37 6.97 25.51 -20.21
CA ARG A 37 6.76 26.23 -21.47
C ARG A 37 5.84 25.47 -22.41
N LEU A 38 5.96 24.15 -22.51
CA LEU A 38 5.08 23.32 -23.34
C LEU A 38 3.63 23.33 -22.84
N GLU A 39 3.40 23.30 -21.52
CA GLU A 39 2.07 23.38 -20.92
C GLU A 39 1.36 24.71 -21.17
N SER A 40 2.13 25.81 -21.22
CA SER A 40 1.61 27.15 -21.49
C SER A 40 1.52 27.49 -22.98
N ALA A 41 2.14 26.68 -23.83
CA ALA A 41 2.10 26.83 -25.28
C ALA A 41 0.76 26.34 -25.86
N ALA A 42 0.24 27.07 -26.85
CA ALA A 42 -0.89 26.62 -27.66
C ALA A 42 -0.43 25.56 -28.68
N LEU A 43 -0.06 24.38 -28.20
CA LEU A 43 0.37 23.27 -29.05
C LEU A 43 -0.80 22.75 -29.89
N PRO A 44 -0.59 22.46 -31.19
CA PRO A 44 -1.64 21.95 -32.05
C PRO A 44 -1.80 20.43 -31.84
N PRO A 45 -2.98 19.84 -32.15
CA PRO A 45 -3.25 18.43 -31.83
C PRO A 45 -2.24 17.44 -32.45
N GLU A 46 -1.64 17.79 -33.60
CA GLU A 46 -0.64 16.96 -34.29
C GLU A 46 0.65 16.75 -33.49
N SER A 47 0.86 17.52 -32.41
CA SER A 47 2.05 17.36 -31.55
C SER A 47 1.97 16.14 -30.61
N ALA A 48 0.82 15.47 -30.50
CA ALA A 48 0.60 14.45 -29.48
C ALA A 48 1.60 13.27 -29.57
N GLU A 49 1.84 12.74 -30.76
CA GLU A 49 2.80 11.65 -30.99
C GLU A 49 4.23 12.02 -30.57
N ARG A 50 4.64 13.25 -30.88
CA ARG A 50 5.96 13.78 -30.49
C ARG A 50 6.08 13.99 -28.99
N LEU A 51 5.00 14.41 -28.33
CA LEU A 51 4.95 14.50 -26.87
C LEU A 51 5.03 13.11 -26.22
N VAL A 52 4.34 12.09 -26.78
CA VAL A 52 4.48 10.70 -26.33
C VAL A 52 5.93 10.24 -26.46
N HIS A 53 6.59 10.53 -27.60
CA HIS A 53 7.99 10.20 -27.81
C HIS A 53 8.92 10.88 -26.79
N LEU A 54 8.78 12.20 -26.61
CA LEU A 54 9.54 12.94 -25.59
C LEU A 54 9.36 12.34 -24.20
N ALA A 55 8.12 12.01 -23.81
CA ALA A 55 7.84 11.38 -22.53
C ALA A 55 8.53 10.01 -22.35
N LYS A 56 8.64 9.19 -23.42
CA LYS A 56 9.40 7.93 -23.40
C LYS A 56 10.88 8.18 -23.14
N VAL A 57 11.50 9.11 -23.87
CA VAL A 57 12.94 9.41 -23.72
C VAL A 57 13.22 9.99 -22.33
N LEU A 58 12.37 10.90 -21.84
CA LEU A 58 12.50 11.46 -20.48
C LEU A 58 12.36 10.40 -19.39
N LEU A 59 11.46 9.43 -19.56
CA LEU A 59 11.32 8.31 -18.63
C LEU A 59 12.60 7.44 -18.65
N ALA A 60 13.14 7.16 -19.83
CA ALA A 60 14.39 6.40 -19.98
C ALA A 60 15.60 7.13 -19.35
N LEU A 61 15.61 8.47 -19.39
CA LEU A 61 16.57 9.34 -18.70
C LEU A 61 16.30 9.53 -17.20
N ARG A 62 15.28 8.86 -16.63
CA ARG A 62 14.88 8.96 -15.22
C ARG A 62 14.34 10.32 -14.78
N PHE A 63 13.84 11.13 -15.71
CA PHE A 63 13.13 12.38 -15.42
C PHE A 63 11.63 12.13 -15.25
N GLU A 64 11.27 11.31 -14.25
CA GLU A 64 9.92 10.77 -14.07
C GLU A 64 8.84 11.84 -13.93
N ALA A 65 9.06 12.83 -13.05
CA ALA A 65 8.12 13.92 -12.83
C ALA A 65 7.86 14.74 -14.11
N VAL A 66 8.89 14.94 -14.93
CA VAL A 66 8.78 15.68 -16.20
C VAL A 66 8.09 14.81 -17.25
N SER A 67 8.46 13.53 -17.36
CA SER A 67 7.82 12.56 -18.25
C SER A 67 6.31 12.47 -17.99
N LEU A 68 5.88 12.41 -16.72
CA LEU A 68 4.47 12.38 -16.33
C LEU A 68 3.72 13.65 -16.80
N ARG A 69 4.33 14.83 -16.66
CA ARG A 69 3.73 16.09 -17.14
C ARG A 69 3.57 16.08 -18.65
N VAL A 70 4.61 15.66 -19.37
CA VAL A 70 4.63 15.61 -20.83
C VAL A 70 3.60 14.59 -21.37
N VAL A 71 3.48 13.39 -20.78
CA VAL A 71 2.48 12.40 -21.23
C VAL A 71 1.04 12.86 -20.95
N ARG A 72 0.78 13.58 -19.86
CA ARG A 72 -0.54 14.18 -19.60
C ARG A 72 -0.88 15.26 -20.63
N LEU A 73 0.11 16.06 -21.03
CA LEU A 73 -0.06 17.02 -22.11
C LEU A 73 -0.33 16.31 -23.44
N ALA A 74 0.38 15.21 -23.73
CA ALA A 74 0.14 14.38 -24.90
C ALA A 74 -1.30 13.83 -24.92
N LEU A 75 -1.77 13.27 -23.79
CA LEU A 75 -3.13 12.75 -23.65
C LEU A 75 -4.18 13.82 -23.93
N ARG A 76 -4.00 15.04 -23.40
CA ARG A 76 -4.89 16.17 -23.69
C ARG A 76 -4.93 16.51 -25.18
N GLN A 77 -3.80 16.48 -25.87
CA GLN A 77 -3.76 16.72 -27.32
C GLN A 77 -4.43 15.59 -28.11
N LEU A 78 -4.27 14.33 -27.67
CA LEU A 78 -5.00 13.18 -28.23
C LEU A 78 -6.52 13.37 -28.09
N GLU A 79 -7.01 13.76 -26.92
CA GLU A 79 -8.44 14.00 -26.67
C GLU A 79 -9.00 15.15 -27.52
N ILE A 80 -8.25 16.25 -27.66
CA ILE A 80 -8.64 17.37 -28.52
C ILE A 80 -8.69 16.93 -30.00
N ALA A 81 -7.72 16.12 -30.43
CA ALA A 81 -7.70 15.57 -31.78
C ALA A 81 -8.98 14.77 -32.07
N GLU A 82 -9.44 13.90 -31.15
CA GLU A 82 -10.68 13.12 -31.35
C GLU A 82 -11.93 13.97 -31.56
N ALA A 83 -11.97 15.19 -31.01
CA ALA A 83 -13.07 16.13 -31.20
C ALA A 83 -12.95 16.92 -32.53
N GLY A 84 -11.81 16.86 -33.19
CA GLY A 84 -11.47 17.62 -34.39
C GLY A 84 -11.39 16.77 -35.67
N PRO A 85 -10.83 17.34 -36.76
CA PRO A 85 -10.68 16.64 -38.04
C PRO A 85 -9.47 15.68 -38.06
N TYR A 86 -8.66 15.67 -37.01
CA TYR A 86 -7.41 14.91 -36.92
C TYR A 86 -7.63 13.68 -36.01
N ALA A 87 -7.34 12.47 -36.49
CA ALA A 87 -7.50 11.27 -35.67
C ALA A 87 -6.19 10.48 -35.63
N PHE A 88 -5.69 10.23 -34.42
CA PHE A 88 -4.54 9.36 -34.21
C PHE A 88 -4.95 7.89 -34.30
N GLY A 89 -3.99 7.05 -34.72
CA GLY A 89 -4.12 5.59 -34.73
C GLY A 89 -4.15 4.99 -33.32
N ALA A 90 -4.50 3.71 -33.22
CA ALA A 90 -4.57 2.99 -31.94
C ALA A 90 -3.20 2.90 -31.23
N GLU A 91 -2.11 2.91 -31.98
CA GLU A 91 -0.73 2.83 -31.48
C GLU A 91 -0.38 3.96 -30.52
N VAL A 92 -0.61 5.23 -30.92
CA VAL A 92 -0.27 6.40 -30.11
C VAL A 92 -1.05 6.41 -28.78
N TRP A 93 -2.30 5.96 -28.82
CA TRP A 93 -3.12 5.78 -27.61
C TRP A 93 -2.58 4.68 -26.70
N SER A 94 -2.16 3.54 -27.27
CA SER A 94 -1.56 2.44 -26.51
C SER A 94 -0.24 2.86 -25.87
N ASP A 95 0.59 3.64 -26.58
CA ASP A 95 1.88 4.10 -26.09
C ASP A 95 1.73 5.15 -24.98
N ALA A 96 0.82 6.11 -25.14
CA ALA A 96 0.49 7.07 -24.08
C ALA A 96 -0.02 6.34 -22.83
N ALA A 97 -0.85 5.31 -23.01
CA ALA A 97 -1.36 4.52 -21.90
C ALA A 97 -0.28 3.71 -21.18
N ALA A 98 0.66 3.10 -21.91
CA ALA A 98 1.79 2.39 -21.32
C ALA A 98 2.62 3.33 -20.43
N LEU A 99 2.94 4.54 -20.92
CA LEU A 99 3.63 5.57 -20.13
C LEU A 99 2.83 5.99 -18.89
N LEU A 100 1.52 6.21 -19.01
CA LEU A 100 0.67 6.53 -17.87
C LEU A 100 0.68 5.41 -16.83
N ALA A 101 0.70 4.14 -17.27
CA ALA A 101 0.81 3.00 -16.39
C ALA A 101 2.18 2.95 -15.69
N GLU A 102 3.29 3.24 -16.38
CA GLU A 102 4.61 3.37 -15.74
C GLU A 102 4.62 4.43 -14.62
N HIS A 103 3.82 5.50 -14.76
CA HIS A 103 3.64 6.55 -13.75
C HIS A 103 2.51 6.30 -12.73
N GLU A 104 2.04 5.06 -12.60
CA GLU A 104 0.94 4.65 -11.69
C GLU A 104 -0.39 5.41 -11.92
N GLN A 105 -0.58 6.01 -13.10
CA GLN A 105 -1.84 6.67 -13.48
C GLN A 105 -2.80 5.64 -14.09
N LEU A 106 -3.11 4.59 -13.33
CA LEU A 106 -3.79 3.39 -13.84
C LEU A 106 -5.18 3.67 -14.44
N ASP A 107 -5.96 4.59 -13.85
CA ASP A 107 -7.27 4.97 -14.38
C ASP A 107 -7.17 5.71 -15.71
N GLN A 108 -6.20 6.62 -15.84
CA GLN A 108 -5.94 7.35 -17.08
C GLN A 108 -5.43 6.41 -18.17
N ALA A 109 -4.51 5.50 -17.82
CA ALA A 109 -4.00 4.46 -18.71
C ALA A 109 -5.14 3.57 -19.23
N ARG A 110 -6.05 3.13 -18.35
CA ARG A 110 -7.22 2.33 -18.71
C ARG A 110 -8.13 3.06 -19.69
N SER A 111 -8.44 4.33 -19.43
CA SER A 111 -9.27 5.17 -20.32
C SER A 111 -8.64 5.32 -21.72
N ALA A 112 -7.34 5.58 -21.77
CA ALA A 112 -6.58 5.69 -23.02
C ALA A 112 -6.57 4.36 -23.80
N LEU A 113 -6.37 3.22 -23.13
CA LEU A 113 -6.42 1.89 -23.77
C LEU A 113 -7.80 1.54 -24.31
N VAL A 114 -8.89 1.88 -23.60
CA VAL A 114 -10.27 1.65 -24.10
C VAL A 114 -10.50 2.46 -25.38
N THR A 115 -10.00 3.69 -25.44
CA THR A 115 -10.07 4.54 -26.63
C THR A 115 -9.25 3.95 -27.78
N GLY A 116 -8.01 3.52 -27.50
CA GLY A 116 -7.14 2.81 -28.44
C GLY A 116 -7.79 1.53 -28.98
N LEU A 117 -8.43 0.73 -28.12
CA LEU A 117 -9.14 -0.49 -28.48
C LEU A 117 -10.30 -0.22 -29.45
N GLY A 118 -11.08 0.83 -29.18
CA GLY A 118 -12.15 1.27 -30.07
C GLY A 118 -11.65 1.68 -31.46
N LYS A 119 -10.41 2.17 -31.55
CA LYS A 119 -9.75 2.49 -32.84
C LYS A 119 -9.18 1.26 -33.52
N ALA A 120 -8.50 0.37 -32.79
CA ALA A 120 -7.95 -0.87 -33.33
C ALA A 120 -9.03 -1.69 -34.03
N ARG A 121 -10.23 -1.81 -33.41
CA ARG A 121 -11.40 -2.49 -33.99
C ARG A 121 -11.88 -1.90 -35.33
N ARG A 122 -11.59 -0.63 -35.62
CA ARG A 122 -12.06 0.07 -36.83
C ARG A 122 -11.04 0.11 -37.97
N GLY A 123 -9.78 -0.28 -37.74
CA GLY A 123 -8.77 -0.15 -38.80
C GLY A 123 -7.41 -0.84 -38.59
N ALA A 124 -7.02 -1.25 -37.38
CA ALA A 124 -5.71 -1.84 -37.10
C ALA A 124 -5.87 -3.12 -36.27
N GLY A 125 -6.14 -4.24 -36.96
CA GLY A 125 -6.38 -5.54 -36.31
C GLY A 125 -5.18 -6.12 -35.57
N SER A 126 -3.95 -5.83 -36.02
CA SER A 126 -2.71 -6.36 -35.43
C SER A 126 -2.37 -5.79 -34.05
N LEU A 127 -2.79 -4.56 -33.74
CA LEU A 127 -2.56 -3.93 -32.43
C LEU A 127 -3.57 -4.37 -31.37
N TRP A 128 -4.63 -5.06 -31.77
CA TRP A 128 -5.71 -5.46 -30.89
C TRP A 128 -5.22 -6.32 -29.70
N PRO A 129 -4.42 -7.40 -29.92
CA PRO A 129 -4.00 -8.25 -28.81
C PRO A 129 -3.06 -7.52 -27.84
N ARG A 130 -2.18 -6.65 -28.35
CA ARG A 130 -1.31 -5.80 -27.52
C ARG A 130 -2.10 -4.88 -26.59
N ILE A 131 -3.13 -4.20 -27.11
CA ILE A 131 -3.97 -3.31 -26.31
C ILE A 131 -4.76 -4.10 -25.26
N LEU A 132 -5.26 -5.30 -25.59
CA LEU A 132 -5.94 -6.16 -24.63
C LEU A 132 -5.00 -6.66 -23.53
N ALA A 133 -3.78 -7.07 -23.88
CA ALA A 133 -2.76 -7.49 -22.92
C ALA A 133 -2.38 -6.34 -21.97
N ASN A 134 -2.24 -5.12 -22.49
CA ASN A 134 -2.01 -3.92 -21.67
C ASN A 134 -3.20 -3.61 -20.75
N LEU A 135 -4.46 -3.77 -21.23
CA LEU A 135 -5.66 -3.64 -20.39
C LEU A 135 -5.66 -4.67 -19.27
N ALA A 136 -5.26 -5.90 -19.56
CA ALA A 136 -5.14 -6.97 -18.59
C ALA A 136 -4.12 -6.60 -17.49
N ALA A 137 -2.93 -6.14 -17.88
CA ALA A 137 -1.88 -5.72 -16.97
C ALA A 137 -2.28 -4.51 -16.10
N VAL A 138 -2.92 -3.50 -16.69
CA VAL A 138 -3.40 -2.31 -15.95
C VAL A 138 -4.48 -2.71 -14.94
N ASN A 139 -5.45 -3.56 -15.32
CA ASN A 139 -6.48 -4.03 -14.38
C ASN A 139 -5.89 -4.85 -13.24
N LEU A 140 -4.89 -5.70 -13.53
CA LEU A 140 -4.18 -6.46 -12.51
C LEU A 140 -3.51 -5.52 -11.49
N ARG A 141 -2.79 -4.50 -11.97
CA ARG A 141 -2.13 -3.49 -11.12
C ARG A 141 -3.12 -2.66 -10.31
N SER A 142 -4.33 -2.42 -10.83
CA SER A 142 -5.40 -1.76 -10.07
C SER A 142 -6.11 -2.66 -9.04
N GLY A 143 -5.72 -3.94 -8.91
CA GLY A 143 -6.37 -4.90 -8.02
C GLY A 143 -7.65 -5.55 -8.58
N ASN A 144 -8.00 -5.29 -9.84
CA ASN A 144 -9.17 -5.87 -10.51
C ASN A 144 -8.80 -7.20 -11.19
N THR A 145 -8.52 -8.23 -10.38
CA THR A 145 -8.02 -9.54 -10.86
C THR A 145 -9.00 -10.25 -11.81
N GLU A 146 -10.30 -10.15 -11.57
CA GLU A 146 -11.32 -10.76 -12.43
C GLU A 146 -11.31 -10.15 -13.84
N ASP A 147 -11.32 -8.82 -13.94
CA ASP A 147 -11.27 -8.13 -15.23
C ASP A 147 -9.92 -8.36 -15.91
N ALA A 148 -8.81 -8.41 -15.15
CA ALA A 148 -7.49 -8.72 -15.68
C ALA A 148 -7.46 -10.09 -16.37
N GLY A 149 -8.04 -11.12 -15.74
CA GLY A 149 -8.17 -12.46 -16.33
C GLY A 149 -8.97 -12.45 -17.63
N ARG A 150 -10.14 -11.80 -17.64
CA ARG A 150 -11.00 -11.70 -18.85
C ARG A 150 -10.30 -10.98 -20.00
N TRP A 151 -9.60 -9.88 -19.72
CA TRP A 151 -8.85 -9.16 -20.76
C TRP A 151 -7.69 -9.98 -21.31
N ALA A 152 -7.02 -10.76 -20.45
CA ALA A 152 -5.94 -11.67 -20.89
C ALA A 152 -6.48 -12.81 -21.77
N GLU A 153 -7.63 -13.39 -21.43
CA GLU A 153 -8.29 -14.41 -22.29
C GLU A 153 -8.64 -13.85 -23.66
N LEU A 154 -9.25 -12.65 -23.71
CA LEU A 154 -9.54 -11.98 -24.98
C LEU A 154 -8.28 -11.67 -25.79
N ALA A 155 -7.17 -11.33 -25.13
CA ALA A 155 -5.90 -11.06 -25.79
C ALA A 155 -5.33 -12.34 -26.43
N GLU A 156 -5.43 -13.47 -25.74
CA GLU A 156 -5.02 -14.79 -26.24
C GLU A 156 -5.86 -15.24 -27.43
N GLU A 157 -7.19 -15.10 -27.34
CA GLU A 157 -8.10 -15.38 -28.46
C GLU A 157 -7.76 -14.53 -29.68
N ALA A 158 -7.42 -13.26 -29.47
CA ALA A 158 -7.03 -12.35 -30.54
C ALA A 158 -5.66 -12.70 -31.15
N LEU A 159 -4.70 -13.12 -30.32
CA LEU A 159 -3.39 -13.67 -30.75
C LEU A 159 -3.58 -14.92 -31.63
N ASP A 160 -4.41 -15.87 -31.17
CA ASP A 160 -4.63 -17.13 -31.88
C ASP A 160 -5.42 -16.94 -33.18
N ALA A 161 -6.33 -15.95 -33.21
CA ALA A 161 -7.06 -15.59 -34.43
C ALA A 161 -6.16 -14.96 -35.51
N LEU A 162 -5.07 -14.30 -35.13
CA LEU A 162 -4.07 -13.78 -36.07
C LEU A 162 -3.16 -14.90 -36.60
N GLY A 163 -2.87 -15.93 -35.82
CA GLY A 163 -2.06 -17.09 -36.23
C GLY A 163 -0.71 -16.68 -36.86
N ASP A 164 -0.27 -17.41 -37.89
CA ASP A 164 1.00 -17.13 -38.61
C ASP A 164 1.00 -15.80 -39.40
N SER A 165 -0.10 -15.03 -39.39
CA SER A 165 -0.21 -13.77 -40.15
C SER A 165 0.39 -12.56 -39.45
N TRP A 166 0.80 -12.70 -38.18
CA TRP A 166 1.40 -11.60 -37.42
C TRP A 166 2.87 -11.38 -37.81
N ALA A 167 3.71 -12.42 -37.79
CA ALA A 167 5.15 -12.22 -37.71
C ALA A 167 5.90 -12.61 -39.00
N SER A 168 6.25 -11.61 -39.81
CA SER A 168 7.04 -11.77 -41.03
C SER A 168 8.54 -11.47 -40.82
N ASP A 169 8.87 -10.60 -39.86
CA ASP A 169 10.25 -10.24 -39.51
C ASP A 169 10.57 -10.47 -38.01
N GLN A 170 11.82 -10.20 -37.62
CA GLN A 170 12.29 -10.44 -36.25
C GLN A 170 11.63 -9.50 -35.22
N ALA A 171 11.32 -8.27 -35.61
CA ALA A 171 10.71 -7.29 -34.70
C ALA A 171 9.26 -7.66 -34.40
N GLU A 172 8.51 -8.10 -35.41
CA GLU A 172 7.14 -8.59 -35.24
C GLU A 172 7.09 -9.88 -34.40
N LYS A 173 8.09 -10.78 -34.55
CA LYS A 173 8.22 -11.98 -33.69
C LYS A 173 8.48 -11.64 -32.23
N GLU A 174 9.34 -10.66 -31.99
CA GLU A 174 9.63 -10.18 -30.65
C GLU A 174 8.41 -9.53 -30.00
N GLU A 175 7.66 -8.70 -30.75
CA GLU A 175 6.43 -8.09 -30.27
C GLU A 175 5.36 -9.15 -29.95
N GLU A 176 5.14 -10.13 -30.84
CA GLU A 176 4.20 -11.23 -30.57
C GLU A 176 4.60 -11.99 -29.29
N ALA A 177 5.87 -12.35 -29.16
CA ALA A 177 6.38 -13.05 -27.98
C ALA A 177 6.21 -12.20 -26.71
N ALA A 178 6.42 -10.88 -26.78
CA ALA A 178 6.22 -9.96 -25.66
C ALA A 178 4.75 -9.90 -25.24
N VAL A 179 3.82 -9.84 -26.21
CA VAL A 179 2.38 -9.83 -25.93
C VAL A 179 1.95 -11.16 -25.31
N ARG A 180 2.39 -12.30 -25.85
CA ARG A 180 2.12 -13.63 -25.25
C ARG A 180 2.68 -13.74 -23.84
N LEU A 181 3.90 -13.28 -23.62
CA LEU A 181 4.53 -13.25 -22.29
C LEU A 181 3.66 -12.47 -21.29
N LEU A 182 3.22 -11.27 -21.66
CA LEU A 182 2.38 -10.42 -20.82
C LEU A 182 1.02 -11.08 -20.51
N VAL A 183 0.37 -11.67 -21.51
CA VAL A 183 -0.90 -12.39 -21.34
C VAL A 183 -0.77 -13.52 -20.33
N HIS A 184 0.21 -14.41 -20.51
CA HIS A 184 0.38 -15.54 -19.61
C HIS A 184 0.87 -15.13 -18.22
N TRP A 185 1.66 -14.05 -18.12
CA TRP A 185 2.00 -13.44 -16.84
C TRP A 185 0.75 -12.97 -16.09
N VAL A 186 -0.15 -12.22 -16.74
CA VAL A 186 -1.39 -11.74 -16.11
C VAL A 186 -2.25 -12.91 -15.67
N ARG A 187 -2.41 -13.94 -16.52
CA ARG A 187 -3.22 -15.13 -16.17
C ARG A 187 -2.65 -15.84 -14.95
N ALA A 188 -1.33 -16.05 -14.89
CA ALA A 188 -0.68 -16.63 -13.72
C ALA A 188 -0.78 -15.73 -12.47
N ALA A 189 -0.89 -14.41 -12.62
CA ALA A 189 -1.04 -13.47 -11.50
C ALA A 189 -2.48 -13.31 -11.02
N ALA A 190 -3.46 -13.51 -11.90
CA ALA A 190 -4.87 -13.47 -11.57
C ALA A 190 -5.35 -14.75 -10.87
N THR A 191 -4.63 -15.87 -11.02
CA THR A 191 -4.94 -17.10 -10.26
C THR A 191 -4.59 -16.93 -8.79
N THR A 192 -5.57 -17.14 -7.90
CA THR A 192 -5.33 -17.19 -6.47
C THR A 192 -4.52 -18.44 -6.11
N PRO A 193 -3.56 -18.35 -5.16
CA PRO A 193 -2.79 -19.49 -4.66
C PRO A 193 -3.67 -20.36 -3.77
N HIS A 194 -4.61 -21.06 -4.38
CA HIS A 194 -5.21 -22.28 -3.85
C HIS A 194 -4.79 -23.38 -4.80
N ALA A 195 -4.42 -24.54 -4.24
CA ALA A 195 -3.83 -25.68 -4.94
C ALA A 195 -4.83 -26.38 -5.90
N ASP A 196 -5.39 -25.61 -6.82
CA ASP A 196 -6.30 -26.04 -7.85
C ASP A 196 -5.51 -26.22 -9.15
N ALA A 197 -5.93 -27.20 -9.96
CA ALA A 197 -5.29 -27.55 -11.23
C ALA A 197 -5.20 -26.38 -12.24
N GLY A 198 -5.97 -25.30 -12.04
CA GLY A 198 -5.91 -24.08 -12.84
C GLY A 198 -4.62 -23.26 -12.64
N ASP A 199 -4.05 -23.24 -11.43
CA ASP A 199 -2.83 -22.49 -11.12
C ASP A 199 -1.59 -23.13 -11.76
N GLU A 200 -1.51 -24.48 -11.72
CA GLU A 200 -0.43 -25.22 -12.37
C GLU A 200 -0.41 -25.02 -13.90
N ALA A 201 -1.59 -24.99 -14.53
CA ALA A 201 -1.70 -24.76 -15.97
C ALA A 201 -1.28 -23.33 -16.36
N ALA A 202 -1.74 -22.30 -15.64
CA ALA A 202 -1.39 -20.92 -15.91
C ALA A 202 0.13 -20.67 -15.73
N LEU A 203 0.73 -21.24 -14.68
CA LEU A 203 2.17 -21.15 -14.43
C LEU A 203 3.00 -21.88 -15.50
N ALA A 204 2.53 -23.04 -15.97
CA ALA A 204 3.18 -23.77 -17.05
C ALA A 204 3.18 -22.97 -18.36
N SER A 205 2.05 -22.36 -18.72
CA SER A 205 1.94 -21.48 -19.89
C SER A 205 2.84 -20.24 -19.76
N PHE A 206 2.89 -19.61 -18.58
CA PHE A 206 3.80 -18.49 -18.34
C PHE A 206 5.27 -18.90 -18.46
N THR A 207 5.65 -20.05 -17.90
CA THR A 207 7.00 -20.60 -18.02
C THR A 207 7.39 -20.85 -19.48
N GLN A 208 6.46 -21.38 -20.28
CA GLN A 208 6.68 -21.62 -21.70
C GLN A 208 6.84 -20.30 -22.46
N ALA A 209 5.98 -19.32 -22.21
CA ALA A 209 6.04 -18.01 -22.86
C ALA A 209 7.35 -17.27 -22.51
N ALA A 210 7.81 -17.34 -21.26
CA ALA A 210 9.09 -16.77 -20.83
C ALA A 210 10.27 -17.37 -21.60
N ARG A 211 10.29 -18.70 -21.79
CA ARG A 211 11.34 -19.38 -22.57
C ARG A 211 11.31 -18.96 -24.03
N GLN A 212 10.14 -18.93 -24.65
CA GLN A 212 9.97 -18.52 -26.04
C GLN A 212 10.43 -17.07 -26.25
N PHE A 213 10.08 -16.16 -25.34
CA PHE A 213 10.53 -14.78 -25.40
C PHE A 213 12.06 -14.68 -25.24
N SER A 214 12.65 -15.40 -24.28
CA SER A 214 14.11 -15.51 -24.12
C SER A 214 14.81 -16.02 -25.38
N GLU A 215 14.24 -17.00 -26.08
CA GLU A 215 14.79 -17.54 -27.33
C GLU A 215 14.77 -16.50 -28.47
N VAL A 216 13.79 -15.60 -28.48
CA VAL A 216 13.60 -14.58 -29.52
C VAL A 216 14.41 -13.30 -29.23
N ALA A 217 14.28 -12.76 -28.03
CA ALA A 217 14.86 -11.47 -27.62
C ALA A 217 16.21 -11.59 -26.89
N GLY A 218 16.54 -12.80 -26.42
CA GLY A 218 17.73 -13.09 -25.62
C GLY A 218 17.49 -13.02 -24.11
N ASP A 219 18.32 -13.75 -23.36
CA ASP A 219 18.24 -13.84 -21.89
C ASP A 219 18.59 -12.52 -21.16
N SER A 220 19.35 -11.64 -21.81
CA SER A 220 19.69 -10.32 -21.28
C SER A 220 18.62 -9.26 -21.55
N HIS A 221 17.55 -9.61 -22.28
CA HIS A 221 16.45 -8.67 -22.51
C HIS A 221 15.71 -8.39 -21.19
N SER A 222 15.29 -7.14 -20.97
CA SER A 222 14.67 -6.70 -19.71
C SER A 222 13.42 -7.52 -19.35
N LEU A 223 12.57 -7.81 -20.33
CA LEU A 223 11.38 -8.64 -20.16
C LEU A 223 11.72 -10.10 -19.82
N SER A 224 12.80 -10.67 -20.38
CA SER A 224 13.27 -12.03 -20.05
C SER A 224 13.70 -12.10 -18.59
N LEU A 225 14.45 -11.08 -18.13
CA LEU A 225 14.92 -10.99 -16.74
C LEU A 225 13.75 -10.80 -15.76
N ASN A 226 12.78 -9.94 -16.09
CA ASN A 226 11.59 -9.75 -15.27
C ASN A 226 10.76 -11.03 -15.18
N ALA A 227 10.58 -11.75 -16.29
CA ALA A 227 9.85 -13.01 -16.31
C ALA A 227 10.57 -14.10 -15.48
N ALA A 228 11.91 -14.19 -15.60
CA ALA A 228 12.71 -15.11 -14.80
C ALA A 228 12.62 -14.79 -13.31
N PHE A 229 12.65 -13.50 -12.95
CA PHE A 229 12.49 -13.03 -11.57
C PHE A 229 11.13 -13.45 -11.00
N ASP A 230 10.04 -13.20 -11.73
CA ASP A 230 8.69 -13.54 -11.29
C ASP A 230 8.49 -15.06 -11.15
N LEU A 231 9.04 -15.85 -12.07
CA LEU A 231 9.02 -17.31 -11.98
C LEU A 231 9.78 -17.82 -10.75
N ALA A 232 10.95 -17.25 -10.45
CA ALA A 232 11.75 -17.61 -9.28
C ALA A 232 11.03 -17.25 -7.97
N LEU A 233 10.45 -16.05 -7.89
CA LEU A 233 9.66 -15.60 -6.73
C LEU A 233 8.44 -16.49 -6.48
N ARG A 234 7.72 -16.87 -7.54
CA ARG A 234 6.59 -17.81 -7.44
C ARG A 234 7.04 -19.20 -7.01
N ALA A 235 8.17 -19.69 -7.51
CA ALA A 235 8.71 -20.97 -7.09
C ALA A 235 9.03 -21.02 -5.60
N ILE A 236 9.55 -19.92 -5.03
CA ILE A 236 9.76 -19.77 -3.58
C ILE A 236 8.43 -19.81 -2.84
N ARG A 237 7.49 -18.93 -3.19
CA ARG A 237 6.17 -18.85 -2.51
C ARG A 237 5.40 -20.17 -2.56
N ASN A 238 5.38 -20.84 -3.70
CA ASN A 238 4.71 -22.14 -3.85
C ASN A 238 5.41 -23.24 -3.04
N ALA A 239 6.74 -23.20 -2.96
CA ALA A 239 7.50 -24.13 -2.16
C ALA A 239 7.24 -23.95 -0.66
N ASP A 240 7.15 -22.70 -0.18
CA ASP A 240 6.85 -22.40 1.21
C ASP A 240 5.41 -22.82 1.57
N ALA A 241 4.44 -22.54 0.69
CA ALA A 241 3.04 -22.94 0.87
C ALA A 241 2.84 -24.47 0.86
N THR A 242 3.67 -25.21 0.13
CA THR A 242 3.56 -26.68 -0.03
C THR A 242 4.57 -27.48 0.80
N GLY A 243 5.39 -26.80 1.62
CA GLY A 243 6.40 -27.45 2.46
C GLY A 243 7.51 -28.16 1.68
N ARG A 244 7.97 -27.59 0.56
CA ARG A 244 9.00 -28.15 -0.33
C ARG A 244 10.31 -27.34 -0.28
N PRO A 245 11.13 -27.46 0.78
CA PRO A 245 12.30 -26.60 1.00
C PRO A 245 13.34 -26.65 -0.12
N ASP A 246 13.51 -27.80 -0.79
CA ASP A 246 14.43 -27.95 -1.93
C ASP A 246 14.01 -27.10 -3.13
N GLN A 247 12.71 -26.92 -3.34
CA GLN A 247 12.18 -26.08 -4.41
C GLN A 247 12.36 -24.59 -4.08
N ALA A 248 12.19 -24.21 -2.82
CA ALA A 248 12.49 -22.86 -2.35
C ALA A 248 13.99 -22.54 -2.50
N ALA A 249 14.88 -23.50 -2.21
CA ALA A 249 16.33 -23.35 -2.39
C ALA A 249 16.72 -23.10 -3.85
N ARG A 250 16.14 -23.85 -4.80
CA ARG A 250 16.36 -23.62 -6.24
C ARG A 250 15.82 -22.26 -6.70
N GLY A 251 14.68 -21.82 -6.15
CA GLY A 251 14.13 -20.49 -6.42
C GLY A 251 15.08 -19.38 -5.96
N ARG A 252 15.70 -19.52 -4.78
CA ARG A 252 16.71 -18.58 -4.28
C ARG A 252 17.99 -18.59 -5.14
N GLU A 253 18.49 -19.76 -5.54
CA GLU A 253 19.62 -19.88 -6.46
C GLU A 253 19.33 -19.18 -7.80
N ALA A 254 18.11 -19.33 -8.33
CA ALA A 254 17.69 -18.61 -9.53
C ALA A 254 17.68 -17.09 -9.33
N LEU A 255 17.17 -16.59 -8.19
CA LEU A 255 17.21 -15.16 -7.85
C LEU A 255 18.64 -14.63 -7.71
N GLU A 256 19.57 -15.42 -7.16
CA GLU A 256 20.98 -15.06 -7.08
C GLU A 256 21.60 -14.89 -8.46
N ILE A 257 21.38 -15.87 -9.36
CA ILE A 257 21.85 -15.80 -10.75
C ILE A 257 21.26 -14.60 -11.48
N ILE A 258 19.96 -14.35 -11.34
CA ILE A 258 19.28 -13.19 -11.94
C ILE A 258 19.85 -11.89 -11.36
N GLY A 259 20.06 -11.83 -10.04
CA GLY A 259 20.62 -10.66 -9.36
C GLY A 259 22.03 -10.32 -9.85
N LEU A 260 22.88 -11.34 -10.05
CA LEU A 260 24.21 -11.20 -10.64
C LEU A 260 24.13 -10.70 -12.08
N HIS A 261 23.22 -11.27 -12.89
CA HIS A 261 23.07 -10.90 -14.30
C HIS A 261 22.52 -9.48 -14.49
N VAL A 262 21.50 -9.10 -13.73
CA VAL A 262 20.93 -7.74 -13.72
C VAL A 262 21.98 -6.73 -13.24
N SER A 263 22.74 -7.06 -12.19
CA SER A 263 23.83 -6.21 -11.70
C SER A 263 24.95 -6.05 -12.73
N ALA A 264 25.31 -7.11 -13.45
CA ALA A 264 26.32 -7.05 -14.51
C ALA A 264 25.85 -6.26 -15.75
N THR A 265 24.55 -6.32 -16.05
CA THR A 265 23.96 -5.68 -17.24
C THR A 265 23.68 -4.20 -17.01
N TYR A 266 23.12 -3.84 -15.85
CA TYR A 266 22.62 -2.49 -15.58
C TYR A 266 23.37 -1.76 -14.45
N GLY A 267 24.24 -2.46 -13.72
CA GLY A 267 24.93 -1.93 -12.54
C GLY A 267 24.28 -2.37 -11.24
N THR A 268 25.07 -2.38 -10.16
CA THR A 268 24.65 -2.86 -8.82
C THR A 268 23.66 -1.93 -8.11
N GLU A 269 23.58 -0.68 -8.55
CA GLU A 269 22.67 0.35 -8.01
C GLU A 269 21.44 0.55 -8.91
N ASP A 270 21.33 -0.18 -10.04
CA ASP A 270 20.11 -0.10 -10.85
C ASP A 270 18.90 -0.58 -10.02
N PRO A 271 17.75 0.10 -10.10
CA PRO A 271 16.56 -0.27 -9.35
C PRO A 271 16.17 -1.74 -9.51
N ARG A 272 16.34 -2.31 -10.70
CA ARG A 272 16.04 -3.74 -10.94
C ARG A 272 16.99 -4.64 -10.16
N ALA A 273 18.28 -4.30 -10.11
CA ALA A 273 19.26 -5.06 -9.34
C ALA A 273 18.96 -4.98 -7.84
N LEU A 274 18.61 -3.80 -7.34
CA LEU A 274 18.22 -3.58 -5.95
C LEU A 274 16.96 -4.37 -5.58
N ALA A 275 15.93 -4.39 -6.45
CA ALA A 275 14.70 -5.13 -6.22
C ALA A 275 14.95 -6.65 -6.13
N VAL A 276 15.72 -7.21 -7.06
CA VAL A 276 16.07 -8.64 -7.05
C VAL A 276 16.84 -9.01 -5.79
N ARG A 277 17.83 -8.21 -5.41
CA ARG A 277 18.64 -8.43 -4.20
C ARG A 277 17.83 -8.27 -2.91
N ALA A 278 16.88 -7.33 -2.86
CA ALA A 278 15.99 -7.17 -1.71
C ALA A 278 15.12 -8.42 -1.52
N VAL A 279 14.55 -8.94 -2.61
CA VAL A 279 13.73 -10.16 -2.55
C VAL A 279 14.57 -11.38 -2.19
N LEU A 280 15.77 -11.52 -2.75
CA LEU A 280 16.70 -12.59 -2.39
C LEU A 280 17.05 -12.53 -0.90
N ALA A 281 17.47 -11.36 -0.40
CA ALA A 281 17.83 -11.20 1.01
C ALA A 281 16.65 -11.45 1.96
N SER A 282 15.41 -11.09 1.55
CA SER A 282 14.20 -11.43 2.31
C SER A 282 13.98 -12.94 2.35
N ALA A 283 14.08 -13.62 1.20
CA ALA A 283 13.89 -15.07 1.11
C ALA A 283 14.99 -15.86 1.84
N GLU A 284 16.23 -15.37 1.84
CA GLU A 284 17.32 -15.91 2.64
C GLU A 284 17.06 -15.75 4.13
N PHE A 285 16.60 -14.57 4.55
CA PHE A 285 16.26 -14.31 5.93
C PHE A 285 15.16 -15.26 6.44
N GLU A 286 14.07 -15.42 5.68
CA GLU A 286 12.96 -16.32 6.01
C GLU A 286 13.40 -17.79 6.10
N ALA A 287 14.38 -18.21 5.29
CA ALA A 287 14.91 -19.57 5.31
C ALA A 287 15.77 -19.89 6.56
N THR A 288 16.21 -18.89 7.32
CA THR A 288 17.05 -19.10 8.51
C THR A 288 16.22 -19.44 9.76
N VAL A 289 16.46 -20.64 10.30
CA VAL A 289 15.64 -21.24 11.37
C VAL A 289 16.02 -20.75 12.79
N ALA A 290 17.21 -20.18 12.98
CA ALA A 290 17.72 -19.77 14.29
C ALA A 290 18.16 -18.30 14.33
N GLY A 291 17.83 -17.60 15.43
CA GLY A 291 18.22 -16.20 15.66
C GLY A 291 19.73 -15.95 15.74
N SER A 292 20.54 -17.01 15.83
CA SER A 292 22.01 -16.98 15.91
C SER A 292 22.72 -17.46 14.66
N ASP A 293 22.00 -17.70 13.55
CA ASP A 293 22.60 -18.09 12.27
C ASP A 293 23.35 -16.89 11.64
N PRO A 294 24.65 -17.00 11.32
CA PRO A 294 25.40 -15.97 10.59
C PRO A 294 24.74 -15.56 9.28
N GLY A 295 24.04 -16.48 8.61
CA GLY A 295 23.28 -16.20 7.39
C GLY A 295 22.14 -15.20 7.62
N ARG A 296 21.50 -15.25 8.80
CA ARG A 296 20.41 -14.34 9.18
C ARG A 296 20.90 -12.91 9.34
N SER A 297 22.04 -12.74 10.01
CA SER A 297 22.68 -11.42 10.18
C SER A 297 23.18 -10.85 8.85
N SER A 298 23.69 -11.70 7.95
CA SER A 298 24.12 -11.28 6.61
C SER A 298 22.94 -10.82 5.74
N ALA A 299 21.85 -11.59 5.71
CA ALA A 299 20.64 -11.25 4.97
C ALA A 299 20.01 -9.94 5.50
N LEU A 300 20.00 -9.76 6.82
CA LEU A 300 19.53 -8.53 7.44
C LEU A 300 20.37 -7.31 7.05
N ALA A 301 21.70 -7.42 7.15
CA ALA A 301 22.60 -6.34 6.76
C ALA A 301 22.48 -5.99 5.26
N ALA A 302 22.25 -7.00 4.41
CA ALA A 302 21.98 -6.80 3.00
C ALA A 302 20.68 -6.01 2.79
N LEU A 303 19.58 -6.38 3.47
CA LEU A 303 18.31 -5.65 3.41
C LEU A 303 18.43 -4.21 3.88
N GLU A 304 19.17 -3.96 4.98
CA GLU A 304 19.41 -2.61 5.49
C GLU A 304 20.16 -1.74 4.48
N HIS A 305 21.24 -2.28 3.91
CA HIS A 305 21.99 -1.60 2.87
C HIS A 305 21.10 -1.31 1.67
N ILE A 306 20.32 -2.28 1.19
CA ILE A 306 19.46 -2.11 0.02
C ILE A 306 18.34 -1.10 0.30
N ALA A 307 17.72 -1.12 1.49
CA ALA A 307 16.71 -0.14 1.88
C ALA A 307 17.28 1.29 1.89
N GLY A 308 18.48 1.47 2.46
CA GLY A 308 19.19 2.75 2.46
C GLY A 308 19.55 3.24 1.05
N THR A 309 20.13 2.36 0.22
CA THR A 309 20.50 2.70 -1.17
C THR A 309 19.26 3.01 -2.01
N THR A 310 18.20 2.21 -1.92
CA THR A 310 16.97 2.40 -2.69
C THR A 310 16.31 3.73 -2.30
N SER A 311 16.25 4.04 -1.00
CA SER A 311 15.69 5.32 -0.52
C SER A 311 16.53 6.51 -0.95
N ALA A 312 17.86 6.39 -0.96
CA ALA A 312 18.76 7.46 -1.41
C ALA A 312 18.68 7.70 -2.93
N LEU A 313 18.49 6.64 -3.71
CA LEU A 313 18.45 6.70 -5.18
C LEU A 313 17.07 7.12 -5.71
N LEU A 314 16.00 6.54 -5.17
CA LEU A 314 14.63 6.68 -5.67
C LEU A 314 13.78 7.64 -4.83
N GLY A 315 14.25 8.01 -3.65
CA GLY A 315 13.45 8.71 -2.64
C GLY A 315 12.70 7.75 -1.72
N VAL A 316 12.39 8.20 -0.50
CA VAL A 316 11.78 7.38 0.57
C VAL A 316 10.35 6.95 0.21
N ASP A 317 9.61 7.80 -0.50
CA ASP A 317 8.21 7.54 -0.87
C ASP A 317 8.04 6.70 -2.14
N HIS A 318 9.13 6.33 -2.81
CA HIS A 318 9.05 5.53 -4.03
C HIS A 318 8.53 4.10 -3.71
N PRO A 319 7.64 3.51 -4.52
CA PRO A 319 7.03 2.20 -4.24
C PRO A 319 8.04 1.08 -3.95
N GLN A 320 9.18 1.09 -4.65
CA GLN A 320 10.25 0.12 -4.40
C GLN A 320 10.98 0.37 -3.06
N SER A 321 11.17 1.64 -2.67
CA SER A 321 11.73 1.99 -1.35
C SER A 321 10.80 1.50 -0.25
N LEU A 322 9.49 1.78 -0.39
CA LEU A 322 8.46 1.32 0.52
C LEU A 322 8.39 -0.21 0.61
N ALA A 323 8.46 -0.92 -0.52
CA ALA A 323 8.45 -2.39 -0.53
C ALA A 323 9.69 -2.98 0.16
N THR A 324 10.86 -2.35 -0.02
CA THR A 324 12.10 -2.79 0.63
C THR A 324 12.07 -2.50 2.14
N LEU A 325 11.54 -1.34 2.53
CA LEU A 325 11.31 -0.96 3.92
C LEU A 325 10.29 -1.90 4.60
N ASP A 326 9.21 -2.27 3.92
CA ASP A 326 8.22 -3.24 4.40
C ASP A 326 8.86 -4.62 4.60
N SER A 327 9.61 -5.13 3.63
CA SER A 327 10.39 -6.37 3.77
C SER A 327 11.35 -6.32 4.96
N ARG A 328 12.02 -5.18 5.19
CA ARG A 328 12.89 -4.99 6.35
C ARG A 328 12.12 -4.90 7.67
N ALA A 329 10.95 -4.28 7.70
CA ALA A 329 10.14 -4.07 8.90
C ALA A 329 9.48 -5.35 9.41
N ARG A 330 9.19 -6.30 8.50
CA ARG A 330 8.73 -7.66 8.85
C ARG A 330 9.78 -8.45 9.62
N ILE A 331 11.04 -8.02 9.61
CA ILE A 331 12.14 -8.65 10.32
C ILE A 331 12.28 -8.07 11.73
N PRO A 332 12.01 -8.85 12.79
CA PRO A 332 12.26 -8.42 14.15
C PRO A 332 13.78 -8.38 14.40
N ALA A 333 14.34 -7.19 14.54
CA ALA A 333 15.66 -6.95 15.09
C ALA A 333 15.67 -5.60 15.82
N ASP A 334 16.38 -5.53 16.94
CA ASP A 334 16.65 -4.29 17.66
C ASP A 334 17.22 -3.24 16.69
N LEU A 335 16.45 -2.19 16.45
CA LEU A 335 16.73 -1.15 15.46
C LEU A 335 18.03 -0.39 15.82
N PRO A 336 19.00 -0.24 14.91
CA PRO A 336 19.87 0.93 14.97
C PRO A 336 19.06 2.17 14.56
N ALA A 337 19.17 3.24 15.35
CA ALA A 337 18.43 4.50 15.22
C ALA A 337 18.72 5.34 13.95
N SER A 338 19.36 4.76 12.93
CA SER A 338 19.90 5.49 11.78
C SER A 338 19.05 5.43 10.50
N LEU A 339 17.92 4.71 10.50
CA LEU A 339 17.02 4.66 9.34
C LEU A 339 15.89 5.68 9.51
N GLU A 340 15.80 6.66 8.62
CA GLU A 340 14.65 7.58 8.56
C GLU A 340 13.44 6.83 7.99
N LEU A 341 12.45 6.52 8.83
CA LEU A 341 11.19 5.92 8.39
C LEU A 341 10.24 7.00 7.80
N PRO A 342 9.52 6.70 6.71
CA PRO A 342 8.55 7.63 6.15
C PRO A 342 7.28 7.76 7.00
N TYR A 343 6.62 8.92 6.89
CA TYR A 343 5.22 9.06 7.26
C TYR A 343 4.34 8.61 6.10
N HIS A 344 4.14 7.29 5.97
CA HIS A 344 3.31 6.70 4.93
C HIS A 344 1.96 6.23 5.47
N ILE A 345 0.91 6.41 4.68
CA ILE A 345 -0.44 5.91 4.96
C ILE A 345 -0.78 4.90 3.86
N ASP A 346 -0.93 3.63 4.23
CA ASP A 346 -1.27 2.56 3.29
C ASP A 346 -2.67 2.76 2.70
N HIS A 347 -3.60 3.24 3.54
CA HIS A 347 -4.98 3.43 3.13
C HIS A 347 -5.70 4.48 3.98
N PHE A 348 -6.58 5.23 3.34
CA PHE A 348 -7.42 6.26 3.96
C PHE A 348 -8.89 5.86 3.82
N TYR A 349 -9.54 5.52 4.93
CA TYR A 349 -10.97 5.17 4.95
C TYR A 349 -11.81 6.40 5.26
N LEU A 350 -12.82 6.67 4.43
CA LEU A 350 -13.84 7.70 4.65
C LEU A 350 -15.10 7.10 5.28
N PRO A 351 -16.04 7.90 5.83
CA PRO A 351 -17.23 7.38 6.53
C PRO A 351 -18.01 6.33 5.74
N GLN A 352 -18.08 6.48 4.42
CA GLN A 352 -18.71 5.53 3.50
C GLN A 352 -17.99 4.16 3.43
N ASP A 353 -16.70 4.08 3.74
CA ASP A 353 -15.88 2.87 3.62
C ASP A 353 -15.97 1.97 4.86
N THR A 354 -17.03 2.12 5.67
CA THR A 354 -17.16 1.45 6.97
C THR A 354 -17.05 -0.07 6.88
N ALA A 355 -17.59 -0.70 5.83
CA ALA A 355 -17.49 -2.14 5.63
C ALA A 355 -16.05 -2.59 5.33
N ALA A 356 -15.40 -1.98 4.33
CA ALA A 356 -14.03 -2.30 3.93
C ALA A 356 -13.04 -2.09 5.09
N ARG A 357 -13.18 -0.98 5.81
CA ARG A 357 -12.40 -0.65 7.01
C ARG A 357 -12.56 -1.69 8.13
N ASN A 358 -13.80 -2.13 8.40
CA ASN A 358 -14.05 -3.14 9.42
C ASN A 358 -13.46 -4.51 9.03
N GLU A 359 -13.58 -4.90 7.76
CA GLU A 359 -12.95 -6.15 7.28
C GLU A 359 -11.43 -6.08 7.34
N ALA A 360 -10.82 -4.94 7.02
CA ALA A 360 -9.38 -4.76 7.15
C ALA A 360 -8.89 -4.92 8.60
N LYS A 361 -9.62 -4.38 9.59
CA LYS A 361 -9.31 -4.58 11.02
C LYS A 361 -9.48 -6.03 11.47
N LYS A 362 -10.57 -6.69 11.04
CA LYS A 362 -10.79 -8.11 11.34
C LYS A 362 -9.66 -8.95 10.77
N GLU A 363 -9.23 -8.67 9.55
CA GLU A 363 -8.12 -9.39 8.93
C GLU A 363 -6.80 -9.19 9.66
N ALA A 364 -6.50 -7.95 10.09
CA ALA A 364 -5.33 -7.68 10.93
C ALA A 364 -5.37 -8.48 12.25
N LEU A 365 -6.52 -8.53 12.92
CA LEU A 365 -6.71 -9.32 14.15
C LEU A 365 -6.62 -10.84 13.92
N ARG A 366 -7.04 -11.35 12.75
CA ARG A 366 -6.89 -12.77 12.40
C ARG A 366 -5.43 -13.14 12.18
N LYS A 367 -4.65 -12.26 11.55
CA LYS A 367 -3.23 -12.45 11.26
C LYS A 367 -2.32 -12.29 12.47
N GLU A 368 -2.72 -11.47 13.45
CA GLU A 368 -1.92 -11.26 14.65
C GLU A 368 -1.68 -12.58 15.40
N GLY A 369 -0.41 -12.84 15.69
CA GLY A 369 0.04 -14.07 16.35
C GLY A 369 0.56 -13.88 17.77
N SER A 370 0.71 -12.64 18.24
CA SER A 370 1.38 -12.36 19.51
C SER A 370 0.66 -11.36 20.41
N LEU A 371 0.47 -10.11 19.95
CA LEU A 371 0.05 -9.01 20.80
C LEU A 371 -0.72 -7.95 20.01
N VAL A 372 -1.91 -7.64 20.50
CA VAL A 372 -2.76 -6.53 20.05
C VAL A 372 -2.76 -5.45 21.11
N ARG A 373 -2.54 -4.21 20.68
CA ARG A 373 -2.60 -3.02 21.54
C ARG A 373 -3.75 -2.13 21.09
N LEU A 374 -4.64 -1.78 22.01
CA LEU A 374 -5.84 -0.99 21.72
C LEU A 374 -5.91 0.21 22.66
N ILE A 375 -6.02 1.40 22.07
CA ILE A 375 -6.46 2.61 22.77
C ILE A 375 -7.82 2.98 22.19
N ALA A 376 -8.84 3.10 23.04
CA ALA A 376 -10.17 3.51 22.61
C ALA A 376 -10.85 4.32 23.71
N HIS A 377 -11.72 5.26 23.35
CA HIS A 377 -12.44 6.01 24.38
C HIS A 377 -13.31 5.11 25.28
N GLY A 378 -14.04 4.14 24.70
CA GLY A 378 -14.92 3.24 25.46
C GLY A 378 -14.76 1.73 25.21
N GLY A 379 -14.05 1.29 24.18
CA GLY A 379 -13.78 -0.15 23.94
C GLY A 379 -14.99 -1.04 23.55
N ALA A 380 -16.21 -0.52 23.51
CA ALA A 380 -17.45 -1.28 23.29
C ALA A 380 -17.44 -2.20 22.06
N SER A 381 -16.88 -1.74 20.93
CA SER A 381 -16.86 -2.52 19.67
C SER A 381 -16.03 -3.83 19.76
N TYR A 382 -15.14 -3.93 20.76
CA TYR A 382 -14.28 -5.09 20.99
C TYR A 382 -14.79 -5.97 22.14
N LEU A 383 -15.32 -5.37 23.21
CA LEU A 383 -15.64 -6.10 24.45
C LEU A 383 -17.12 -6.48 24.58
N LEU A 384 -18.06 -5.68 24.05
CA LEU A 384 -19.50 -5.90 24.24
C LEU A 384 -20.11 -6.81 23.16
N GLU A 385 -20.93 -7.77 23.61
CA GLU A 385 -21.69 -8.66 22.72
C GLU A 385 -22.76 -7.92 21.92
N GLY A 386 -23.39 -6.88 22.48
CA GLY A 386 -24.40 -6.08 21.77
C GLY A 386 -23.85 -5.27 20.59
N ALA A 387 -22.57 -4.87 20.65
CA ALA A 387 -21.90 -4.16 19.55
C ALA A 387 -21.33 -5.13 18.49
N ASN A 388 -20.87 -6.31 18.94
CA ASN A 388 -20.40 -7.49 18.19
C ASN A 388 -19.50 -7.28 16.97
N ARG A 389 -18.87 -6.12 16.81
CA ARG A 389 -18.17 -5.77 15.56
C ARG A 389 -16.83 -6.49 15.43
N PHE A 390 -16.04 -6.45 16.51
CA PHE A 390 -14.71 -7.08 16.57
C PHE A 390 -14.60 -8.15 17.65
N ARG A 391 -15.56 -8.23 18.59
CA ARG A 391 -15.59 -9.21 19.67
C ARG A 391 -15.42 -10.66 19.20
N PRO A 392 -16.11 -11.17 18.16
CA PRO A 392 -15.94 -12.55 17.74
C PRO A 392 -14.49 -12.86 17.32
N ILE A 393 -13.86 -11.95 16.57
CA ILE A 393 -12.48 -12.12 16.09
C ILE A 393 -11.48 -11.97 17.23
N MET A 394 -11.76 -11.08 18.20
CA MET A 394 -10.95 -10.97 19.42
C MET A 394 -10.98 -12.27 20.23
N LEU A 395 -12.15 -12.91 20.39
CA LEU A 395 -12.27 -14.21 21.06
C LEU A 395 -11.49 -15.29 20.30
N GLU A 396 -11.61 -15.35 18.97
CA GLU A 396 -10.81 -16.27 18.15
C GLU A 396 -9.31 -16.05 18.34
N ALA A 397 -8.85 -14.81 18.50
CA ALA A 397 -7.45 -14.48 18.73
C ALA A 397 -6.98 -14.85 20.15
N LEU A 398 -7.81 -14.59 21.17
CA LEU A 398 -7.54 -15.01 22.55
C LEU A 398 -7.47 -16.54 22.68
N ASP A 399 -8.32 -17.29 21.96
CA ASP A 399 -8.26 -18.75 21.89
C ASP A 399 -6.92 -19.23 21.27
N ARG A 400 -6.35 -18.46 20.34
CA ARG A 400 -5.00 -18.66 19.77
C ARG A 400 -3.87 -18.12 20.66
N HIS A 401 -4.17 -17.69 21.89
CA HIS A 401 -3.20 -17.18 22.87
C HIS A 401 -2.52 -15.85 22.47
N VAL A 402 -3.19 -15.05 21.63
CA VAL A 402 -2.80 -13.67 21.35
C VAL A 402 -3.10 -12.80 22.58
N HIS A 403 -2.14 -11.97 22.99
CA HIS A 403 -2.31 -11.07 24.12
C HIS A 403 -3.02 -9.78 23.69
N PHE A 404 -3.87 -9.24 24.56
CA PHE A 404 -4.58 -7.98 24.36
C PHE A 404 -4.26 -7.00 25.48
N GLU A 405 -3.64 -5.87 25.14
CA GLU A 405 -3.41 -4.73 26.03
C GLU A 405 -4.37 -3.60 25.64
N ILE A 406 -5.34 -3.30 26.50
CA ILE A 406 -6.43 -2.36 26.21
C ILE A 406 -6.37 -1.17 27.16
N ILE A 407 -6.39 0.05 26.62
CA ILE A 407 -6.54 1.29 27.37
C ILE A 407 -7.88 1.92 27.00
N ILE A 408 -8.72 2.17 28.02
CA ILE A 408 -9.93 2.99 27.86
C ILE A 408 -9.94 4.21 28.76
N SER A 409 -10.84 5.14 28.44
CA SER A 409 -10.97 6.40 29.16
C SER A 409 -11.62 6.17 30.52
N ASN A 410 -11.04 6.76 31.56
CA ASN A 410 -11.68 6.89 32.87
C ASN A 410 -12.84 7.90 32.78
N PRO A 411 -14.06 7.58 33.23
CA PRO A 411 -15.22 8.49 33.17
C PRO A 411 -15.05 9.76 34.01
N TRP A 412 -14.14 9.76 34.99
CA TRP A 412 -13.86 10.87 35.89
C TRP A 412 -12.72 11.77 35.42
N ASN A 413 -12.49 11.85 34.11
CA ASN A 413 -11.44 12.68 33.51
C ASN A 413 -11.95 14.06 33.05
N SER A 414 -11.08 14.84 32.43
CA SER A 414 -11.40 16.17 31.92
C SER A 414 -12.51 16.19 30.85
N LEU A 415 -12.81 15.07 30.17
CA LEU A 415 -13.93 15.01 29.24
C LEU A 415 -15.29 14.95 29.94
N GLY A 416 -15.31 14.52 31.20
CA GLY A 416 -16.54 14.46 32.00
C GLY A 416 -17.28 15.80 32.04
N VAL A 417 -16.56 16.93 31.97
CA VAL A 417 -17.15 18.28 31.96
C VAL A 417 -17.94 18.62 30.69
N PHE A 418 -17.73 17.86 29.62
CA PHE A 418 -18.44 18.02 28.33
C PHE A 418 -19.62 17.07 28.18
N ILE A 419 -19.79 16.09 29.09
CA ILE A 419 -21.03 15.32 29.14
C ILE A 419 -22.17 16.29 29.39
N ASN A 420 -23.09 16.38 28.41
CA ASN A 420 -24.41 17.00 28.53
C ASN A 420 -24.57 18.53 28.39
N LYS A 421 -23.62 19.29 27.84
CA LYS A 421 -23.87 20.73 27.57
C LYS A 421 -24.88 20.99 26.43
N ASP A 422 -25.01 20.07 25.46
CA ASP A 422 -25.85 20.29 24.26
C ASP A 422 -27.19 19.53 24.24
N LEU A 423 -27.36 18.47 25.06
CA LEU A 423 -28.56 17.61 25.04
C LEU A 423 -29.62 17.99 26.10
N HIS A 424 -29.22 18.70 27.16
CA HIS A 424 -30.10 19.24 28.20
C HIS A 424 -29.76 20.70 28.53
N PRO A 425 -30.09 21.67 27.64
CA PRO A 425 -29.79 23.09 27.85
C PRO A 425 -30.43 23.69 29.12
N ASP A 426 -31.40 22.99 29.71
CA ASP A 426 -32.16 23.42 30.89
C ASP A 426 -31.56 22.94 32.22
N ILE A 427 -30.47 22.15 32.22
CA ILE A 427 -29.85 21.60 33.43
C ILE A 427 -28.45 22.18 33.62
N GLU A 428 -28.28 22.97 34.67
CA GLU A 428 -26.97 23.53 35.06
C GLU A 428 -26.09 22.43 35.68
N VAL A 429 -25.05 22.03 34.96
CA VAL A 429 -24.03 21.08 35.45
C VAL A 429 -23.02 21.83 36.30
N THR A 430 -22.93 21.47 37.57
CA THR A 430 -22.09 22.09 38.61
C THR A 430 -21.11 21.08 39.18
N ALA A 431 -20.12 21.55 39.96
CA ALA A 431 -19.18 20.67 40.66
C ALA A 431 -19.89 19.70 41.65
N ASP A 432 -21.06 20.06 42.15
CA ASP A 432 -21.80 19.25 43.13
C ASP A 432 -22.59 18.10 42.47
N ASN A 433 -23.11 18.30 41.25
CA ASN A 433 -23.97 17.33 40.56
C ASN A 433 -23.30 16.58 39.39
N ILE A 434 -22.08 16.98 38.96
CA ILE A 434 -21.39 16.39 37.79
C ILE A 434 -21.25 14.87 37.88
N ILE A 435 -20.94 14.34 39.07
CA ILE A 435 -20.74 12.89 39.25
C ILE A 435 -22.04 12.12 39.05
N GLU A 436 -23.15 12.65 39.58
CA GLU A 436 -24.48 12.05 39.40
C GLU A 436 -24.90 12.13 37.92
N HIS A 437 -24.62 13.24 37.25
CA HIS A 437 -24.89 13.38 35.81
C HIS A 437 -24.15 12.36 34.97
N ILE A 438 -22.85 12.18 35.21
CA ILE A 438 -22.08 11.18 34.48
C ILE A 438 -22.61 9.78 34.78
N ARG A 439 -22.89 9.44 36.04
CA ARG A 439 -23.46 8.12 36.41
C ARG A 439 -24.79 7.82 35.71
N ASN A 440 -25.62 8.84 35.51
CA ASN A 440 -26.91 8.73 34.84
C ASN A 440 -26.81 8.80 33.30
N SER A 441 -25.62 9.06 32.75
CA SER A 441 -25.40 9.10 31.29
C SER A 441 -25.44 7.71 30.67
N LYS A 442 -25.79 7.65 29.37
CA LYS A 442 -25.73 6.39 28.62
C LYS A 442 -24.30 5.89 28.50
N TYR A 443 -23.35 6.82 28.33
CA TYR A 443 -21.94 6.50 28.28
C TYR A 443 -21.48 5.70 29.51
N TYR A 444 -21.83 6.14 30.72
CA TYR A 444 -21.39 5.45 31.93
C TYR A 444 -22.04 4.08 32.08
N GLY A 445 -23.36 4.00 31.98
CA GLY A 445 -24.09 2.74 32.22
C GLY A 445 -23.95 1.73 31.07
N GLU A 446 -24.25 2.14 29.84
CA GLU A 446 -24.32 1.25 28.68
C GLU A 446 -22.94 0.99 28.05
N THR A 447 -21.94 1.83 28.31
CA THR A 447 -20.57 1.64 27.81
C THR A 447 -19.58 1.33 28.91
N PHE A 448 -19.26 2.28 29.80
CA PHE A 448 -18.15 2.10 30.75
C PHE A 448 -18.36 0.91 31.71
N VAL A 449 -19.50 0.87 32.41
CA VAL A 449 -19.82 -0.23 33.35
C VAL A 449 -19.88 -1.55 32.59
N ALA A 450 -20.70 -1.63 31.54
CA ALA A 450 -20.86 -2.83 30.73
C ALA A 450 -19.52 -3.36 30.17
N VAL A 451 -18.62 -2.47 29.73
CA VAL A 451 -17.31 -2.85 29.19
C VAL A 451 -16.38 -3.37 30.27
N THR A 452 -16.36 -2.75 31.45
CA THR A 452 -15.52 -3.23 32.57
C THR A 452 -16.02 -4.59 33.09
N GLU A 453 -17.34 -4.81 33.15
CA GLU A 453 -17.93 -6.12 33.50
C GLU A 453 -17.58 -7.19 32.44
N ALA A 454 -17.74 -6.89 31.15
CA ALA A 454 -17.37 -7.80 30.07
C ALA A 454 -15.86 -8.12 30.08
N TYR A 455 -15.00 -7.15 30.42
CA TYR A 455 -13.58 -7.40 30.62
C TYR A 455 -13.31 -8.37 31.78
N GLU A 456 -14.00 -8.24 32.91
CA GLU A 456 -13.80 -9.15 34.05
C GLU A 456 -14.18 -10.59 33.70
N GLU A 457 -15.25 -10.79 32.94
CA GLU A 457 -15.64 -12.11 32.43
C GLU A 457 -14.55 -12.71 31.51
N LEU A 458 -13.99 -11.88 30.62
CA LEU A 458 -12.90 -12.30 29.73
C LEU A 458 -11.61 -12.56 30.52
N ARG A 459 -11.27 -11.74 31.51
CA ARG A 459 -10.10 -11.92 32.37
C ARG A 459 -10.21 -13.20 33.19
N ALA A 460 -11.40 -13.54 33.68
CA ALA A 460 -11.65 -14.79 34.38
C ALA A 460 -11.45 -16.03 33.47
N THR A 461 -11.72 -15.88 32.17
CA THR A 461 -11.63 -16.96 31.17
C THR A 461 -10.21 -17.11 30.60
N TYR A 462 -9.58 -16.01 30.23
CA TYR A 462 -8.32 -15.97 29.48
C TYR A 462 -7.09 -15.56 30.32
N GLY A 463 -7.29 -15.16 31.58
CA GLY A 463 -6.20 -14.83 32.49
C GLY A 463 -5.29 -13.72 31.96
N GLU A 464 -3.98 -13.95 31.98
CA GLU A 464 -2.96 -12.96 31.58
C GLU A 464 -3.00 -12.55 30.11
N ALA A 465 -3.72 -13.28 29.25
CA ALA A 465 -3.84 -12.95 27.83
C ALA A 465 -4.65 -11.67 27.55
N ILE A 466 -5.34 -11.08 28.53
CA ILE A 466 -6.08 -9.81 28.36
C ILE A 466 -5.91 -8.89 29.56
N GLU A 467 -5.47 -7.66 29.34
CA GLU A 467 -5.35 -6.63 30.38
C GLU A 467 -6.04 -5.33 29.95
N LEU A 468 -6.87 -4.79 30.85
CA LEU A 468 -7.55 -3.50 30.67
C LEU A 468 -6.99 -2.49 31.67
N ARG A 469 -6.58 -1.33 31.17
CA ARG A 469 -6.18 -0.18 31.98
C ARG A 469 -7.05 1.04 31.68
N LEU A 470 -7.19 1.89 32.68
CA LEU A 470 -7.99 3.10 32.67
C LEU A 470 -7.08 4.32 32.73
N THR A 471 -7.11 5.14 31.69
CA THR A 471 -6.32 6.38 31.64
C THR A 471 -7.14 7.56 32.14
N PRO A 472 -6.59 8.41 33.04
CA PRO A 472 -7.21 9.67 33.43
C PRO A 472 -7.02 10.77 32.37
N MET A 473 -6.27 10.50 31.29
CA MET A 473 -6.05 11.47 30.21
C MET A 473 -7.14 11.37 29.14
N ASP A 474 -7.30 12.45 28.38
CA ASP A 474 -8.11 12.42 27.16
C ASP A 474 -7.46 11.48 26.13
N ILE A 475 -8.30 10.69 25.46
CA ILE A 475 -7.94 9.86 24.33
C ILE A 475 -8.44 10.59 23.07
N PRO A 476 -7.57 11.26 22.30
CA PRO A 476 -7.99 12.05 21.14
C PRO A 476 -8.35 11.19 19.92
N ALA A 477 -7.97 9.93 19.91
CA ALA A 477 -8.18 9.01 18.79
C ALA A 477 -8.28 7.55 19.26
N THR A 478 -8.97 6.72 18.48
CA THR A 478 -8.85 5.26 18.60
C THR A 478 -7.58 4.82 17.88
N THR A 479 -6.73 4.03 18.54
CA THR A 479 -5.54 3.41 17.93
C THR A 479 -5.60 1.90 18.13
N LEU A 480 -5.48 1.13 17.05
CA LEU A 480 -5.30 -0.33 17.09
C LEU A 480 -3.94 -0.66 16.48
N LEU A 481 -3.06 -1.33 17.23
CA LEU A 481 -1.75 -1.79 16.75
C LEU A 481 -1.65 -3.31 16.79
N THR A 482 -1.06 -3.85 15.75
CA THR A 482 -0.69 -5.26 15.53
C THR A 482 0.78 -5.31 15.11
N SER A 483 1.37 -6.50 15.05
CA SER A 483 2.75 -6.72 14.63
C SER A 483 3.07 -6.24 13.21
N ASP A 484 2.06 -6.13 12.35
CA ASP A 484 2.20 -5.74 10.94
C ASP A 484 1.92 -4.25 10.68
N GLY A 485 1.29 -3.56 11.63
CA GLY A 485 0.85 -2.18 11.43
C GLY A 485 -0.28 -1.76 12.36
N GLY A 486 -0.97 -0.69 11.99
CA GLY A 486 -2.03 -0.13 12.82
C GLY A 486 -3.10 0.66 12.10
N PHE A 487 -4.10 1.05 12.89
CA PHE A 487 -5.23 1.88 12.50
C PHE A 487 -5.34 3.07 13.47
N TYR A 488 -5.62 4.25 12.94
CA TYR A 488 -5.79 5.48 13.72
C TYR A 488 -7.03 6.27 13.25
N GLU A 489 -7.99 6.47 14.17
CA GLU A 489 -9.25 7.20 13.94
C GLU A 489 -9.36 8.37 14.94
N PRO A 490 -9.18 9.63 14.51
CA PRO A 490 -9.35 10.78 15.39
C PRO A 490 -10.81 11.05 15.72
N TYR A 491 -11.09 11.54 16.94
CA TYR A 491 -12.41 12.00 17.36
C TYR A 491 -12.64 13.47 17.00
N VAL A 492 -13.82 13.83 16.47
CA VAL A 492 -14.19 15.24 16.13
C VAL A 492 -14.61 16.05 17.35
N THR A 493 -15.17 15.38 18.36
CA THR A 493 -15.90 16.02 19.45
C THR A 493 -15.25 15.67 20.79
N THR A 494 -15.40 16.54 21.78
CA THR A 494 -15.02 16.28 23.18
C THR A 494 -16.12 15.61 23.97
N ASP A 495 -17.32 15.45 23.41
CA ASP A 495 -18.45 14.79 24.09
C ASP A 495 -18.30 13.25 24.09
N PRO A 496 -18.19 12.61 25.27
CA PRO A 496 -18.09 11.16 25.41
C PRO A 496 -19.25 10.36 24.80
N GLU A 497 -20.49 10.86 24.86
CA GLU A 497 -21.65 10.17 24.28
C GLU A 497 -21.56 10.12 22.76
N TYR A 498 -21.15 11.23 22.13
CA TYR A 498 -20.96 11.25 20.69
C TYR A 498 -19.75 10.44 20.21
N ARG A 499 -18.70 10.30 21.04
CA ARG A 499 -17.55 9.41 20.76
C ARG A 499 -17.91 7.92 20.82
N THR A 500 -18.93 7.56 21.61
CA THR A 500 -19.42 6.17 21.74
C THR A 500 -20.59 5.84 20.81
N SER A 501 -21.22 6.85 20.21
CA SER A 501 -22.28 6.67 19.21
C SER A 501 -21.79 5.99 17.91
N HIS A 502 -22.66 5.16 17.30
CA HIS A 502 -22.30 4.24 16.23
C HIS A 502 -21.90 4.92 14.91
N GLY A 503 -20.70 4.60 14.41
CA GLY A 503 -20.24 4.91 13.05
C GLY A 503 -19.02 5.83 13.01
N MET A 504 -18.18 5.69 11.98
CA MET A 504 -17.06 6.61 11.78
C MET A 504 -17.59 7.92 11.21
N LYS A 505 -17.26 9.02 11.90
CA LYS A 505 -17.67 10.36 11.52
C LYS A 505 -16.53 11.17 10.89
N THR A 506 -15.29 10.72 11.08
CA THR A 506 -14.07 11.31 10.54
C THR A 506 -13.56 10.50 9.37
N PHE A 507 -12.36 9.97 9.52
CA PHE A 507 -11.62 9.13 8.63
C PHE A 507 -10.80 8.21 9.52
N GLU A 508 -10.32 7.13 8.95
CA GLU A 508 -9.37 6.26 9.62
C GLU A 508 -8.22 5.98 8.67
N VAL A 509 -6.99 6.10 9.19
CA VAL A 509 -5.80 5.74 8.42
C VAL A 509 -5.34 4.36 8.84
N ARG A 510 -4.94 3.56 7.85
CA ARG A 510 -4.16 2.33 8.04
C ARG A 510 -2.73 2.61 7.65
N PHE A 511 -1.80 2.10 8.43
CA PHE A 511 -0.37 2.24 8.21
C PHE A 511 0.35 0.94 8.58
N ASN A 512 1.43 0.64 7.87
CA ASN A 512 2.25 -0.54 8.15
C ASN A 512 3.32 -0.25 9.21
N ARG A 513 3.97 -1.32 9.69
CA ARG A 513 5.04 -1.26 10.68
C ARG A 513 6.30 -0.51 10.22
N ALA A 514 6.53 -0.39 8.91
CA ALA A 514 7.68 0.31 8.32
C ALA A 514 7.52 1.83 8.27
N THR A 515 6.57 2.39 9.03
CA THR A 515 6.27 3.82 9.03
C THR A 515 6.65 4.47 10.35
N ARG A 516 7.01 5.75 10.29
CA ARG A 516 7.23 6.56 11.49
C ARG A 516 5.97 6.67 12.35
N LEU A 517 4.80 6.65 11.71
CA LEU A 517 3.51 6.64 12.38
C LEU A 517 3.33 5.42 13.29
N TYR A 518 3.84 4.24 12.90
CA TYR A 518 3.82 3.05 13.75
C TYR A 518 4.73 3.18 14.96
N GLU A 519 5.97 3.68 14.78
CA GLU A 519 6.89 3.93 15.89
C GLU A 519 6.32 4.92 16.90
N ASP A 520 5.81 6.07 16.43
CA ASP A 520 5.24 7.10 17.29
C ASP A 520 3.97 6.58 18.00
N SER A 521 3.16 5.76 17.32
CA SER A 521 1.98 5.12 17.92
C SER A 521 2.35 4.11 19.00
N LEU A 522 3.42 3.32 18.80
CA LEU A 522 3.94 2.40 19.81
C LEU A 522 4.49 3.15 21.03
N ALA A 523 5.28 4.21 20.82
CA ALA A 523 5.81 5.04 21.89
C ALA A 523 4.68 5.74 22.67
N GLY A 524 3.66 6.24 21.95
CA GLY A 524 2.45 6.80 22.52
C GLY A 524 1.68 5.77 23.36
N PHE A 525 1.54 4.55 22.86
CA PHE A 525 0.91 3.46 23.61
C PHE A 525 1.68 3.13 24.88
N ALA A 526 3.00 2.92 24.81
CA ALA A 526 3.84 2.59 25.96
C ALA A 526 3.73 3.66 27.06
N THR A 527 3.80 4.94 26.66
CA THR A 527 3.64 6.07 27.59
C THR A 527 2.27 6.05 28.27
N GLN A 528 1.18 5.83 27.50
CA GLN A 528 -0.16 5.75 28.09
C GLN A 528 -0.34 4.52 28.96
N TRP A 529 0.25 3.39 28.59
CA TRP A 529 0.17 2.13 29.34
C TRP A 529 0.80 2.26 30.73
N GLU A 530 1.94 2.93 30.81
CA GLU A 530 2.62 3.23 32.08
C GLU A 530 1.83 4.19 32.98
N LEU A 531 1.14 5.16 32.38
CA LEU A 531 0.35 6.16 33.11
C LEU A 531 -1.06 5.68 33.47
N ALA A 532 -1.58 4.68 32.76
CA ALA A 532 -2.92 4.14 32.99
C ALA A 532 -2.92 3.18 34.19
N SER A 533 -4.04 3.18 34.92
CA SER A 533 -4.23 2.36 36.11
C SER A 533 -4.93 1.05 35.77
N SER A 534 -4.61 -0.04 36.47
CA SER A 534 -5.44 -1.25 36.39
C SER A 534 -6.87 -0.97 36.87
N LEU A 535 -7.82 -1.83 36.48
CA LEU A 535 -9.21 -1.69 36.92
C LEU A 535 -9.35 -1.73 38.46
N ASP A 536 -8.59 -2.60 39.14
CA ASP A 536 -8.60 -2.70 40.61
C ASP A 536 -8.08 -1.42 41.27
N HIS A 537 -6.98 -0.87 40.77
CA HIS A 537 -6.44 0.39 41.27
C HIS A 537 -7.44 1.53 41.06
N PHE A 538 -8.08 1.60 39.88
CA PHE A 538 -9.10 2.59 39.64
C PHE A 538 -10.26 2.50 40.65
N ARG A 539 -10.75 1.30 40.97
CA ARG A 539 -11.83 1.09 41.95
C ARG A 539 -11.42 1.50 43.37
N GLU A 540 -10.19 1.18 43.78
CA GLU A 540 -9.64 1.59 45.08
C GLU A 540 -9.58 3.13 45.22
N PHE A 541 -9.24 3.81 44.12
CA PHE A 541 -8.99 5.26 44.09
C PHE A 541 -10.12 6.07 43.43
N GLU A 542 -11.30 5.48 43.19
CA GLU A 542 -12.38 6.07 42.40
C GLU A 542 -12.81 7.45 42.94
N GLU A 543 -13.02 7.55 44.26
CA GLU A 543 -13.36 8.80 44.97
C GLU A 543 -12.33 9.91 44.74
N GLN A 544 -11.04 9.57 44.60
CA GLN A 544 -10.00 10.56 44.32
C GLN A 544 -10.12 11.12 42.91
N TYR A 545 -10.42 10.27 41.92
CA TYR A 545 -10.67 10.73 40.55
C TYR A 545 -11.93 11.60 40.47
N GLN A 546 -13.02 11.19 41.12
CA GLN A 546 -14.23 12.01 41.20
C GLN A 546 -13.95 13.37 41.86
N SER A 547 -13.17 13.40 42.94
CA SER A 547 -12.77 14.65 43.61
C SER A 547 -11.94 15.56 42.70
N ARG A 548 -11.04 15.00 41.88
CA ARG A 548 -10.28 15.79 40.88
C ARG A 548 -11.20 16.40 39.82
N LEU A 549 -12.19 15.65 39.33
CA LEU A 549 -13.18 16.19 38.38
C LEU A 549 -14.01 17.33 38.99
N ARG A 550 -14.48 17.18 40.24
CA ARG A 550 -15.19 18.26 40.96
C ARG A 550 -14.32 19.52 41.11
N LEU A 551 -13.03 19.34 41.42
CA LEU A 551 -12.08 20.45 41.53
C LEU A 551 -11.90 21.15 40.17
N LEU A 552 -11.77 20.39 39.08
CA LEU A 552 -11.65 20.94 37.73
C LEU A 552 -12.88 21.79 37.36
N MET A 553 -14.09 21.31 37.65
CA MET A 553 -15.33 22.05 37.43
C MET A 553 -15.38 23.36 38.23
N THR A 554 -14.94 23.32 39.49
CA THR A 554 -14.88 24.53 40.35
C THR A 554 -13.91 25.58 39.78
N THR A 555 -12.75 25.15 39.27
CA THR A 555 -11.78 26.05 38.67
C THR A 555 -12.33 26.72 37.40
N LEU A 556 -12.94 25.94 36.50
CA LEU A 556 -13.56 26.47 35.28
C LEU A 556 -14.67 27.49 35.57
N ALA A 557 -15.50 27.24 36.58
CA ALA A 557 -16.57 28.16 36.98
C ALA A 557 -16.08 29.48 37.62
N ASN A 558 -14.84 29.50 38.14
CA ASN A 558 -14.23 30.70 38.71
C ASN A 558 -13.46 31.52 37.68
N ASP A 559 -12.98 30.91 36.59
CA ASP A 559 -12.32 31.61 35.47
C ASP A 559 -13.31 32.34 34.55
N ASP A 560 -14.60 31.96 34.56
CA ASP A 560 -15.70 32.62 33.84
C ASP A 560 -16.31 33.84 34.60
N LYS A 561 -15.75 34.22 35.76
CA LYS A 561 -16.12 35.41 36.55
C LYS A 561 -15.03 36.47 36.52
#